data_AF-F4KQE9-F1
#
_entry.id   AF-F4KQE9-F1
#
_cell.length_a   1.000
_cell.length_b   1.000
_cell.length_c   1.000
_cell.angle_alpha   90.00
_cell.angle_beta   90.00
_cell.angle_gamma   90.00
#
_symmetry.space_group_name_H-M   'P 1'
#
loop_
_entity.id
_entity.type
_entity.pdbx_description
1 polymer ?
#
loop_
_entity_poly.entity_id
_entity_poly.type
_entity_poly.pdbx_seq_one_letter_code
_entity_poly.pdbx_strand_id
1 'polypeptide(L)'
;MTTTVFRVNIKDINLQFFKELEEKMGASGQVEIKVEGSRHGEGLFSEEQFWRLIDQFDWKQKKRADIVNSAINALSAMPVSAIYLFEDFLSEKLFNLDTRQHAEAYMKQQEDDYFSVDDFLYVRCAVVAEGRAYYEEVEKNPSALDAKIDFEQILYIAAEAYNKKTGREFEYSPLYNYETKSNLGKWK
;
A
#
# COMPACT_ATOMS: atom_id res chain seq x y z
N MET A 1 -10.10 -23.99 -15.81
CA MET A 1 -9.13 -23.26 -16.66
C MET A 1 -7.81 -24.00 -16.59
N THR A 2 -7.19 -24.29 -17.72
CA THR A 2 -5.85 -24.90 -17.78
C THR A 2 -4.82 -23.80 -17.74
N THR A 3 -3.99 -23.79 -16.70
CA THR A 3 -2.88 -22.84 -16.56
C THR A 3 -1.65 -23.42 -17.26
N THR A 4 -1.10 -22.67 -18.23
CA THR A 4 0.17 -23.00 -18.86
C THR A 4 1.30 -22.30 -18.11
N VAL A 5 2.27 -23.07 -17.61
CA VAL A 5 3.43 -22.54 -16.90
C VAL A 5 4.60 -22.39 -17.85
N PHE A 6 5.05 -21.15 -18.07
CA PHE A 6 6.27 -20.84 -18.82
C PHE A 6 7.44 -20.72 -17.85
N ARG A 7 8.48 -21.55 -18.03
CA ARG A 7 9.75 -21.43 -17.30
C ARG A 7 10.79 -20.88 -18.25
N VAL A 8 11.14 -19.61 -18.08
CA VAL A 8 12.03 -18.87 -18.99
C VAL A 8 13.07 -18.17 -18.13
N ASN A 9 14.34 -18.15 -18.55
CA ASN A 9 15.32 -17.35 -17.83
C ASN A 9 15.00 -15.87 -18.04
N ILE A 10 15.26 -15.05 -17.03
CA ILE A 10 14.99 -13.60 -17.09
C ILE A 10 15.65 -12.91 -18.30
N LYS A 11 16.86 -13.36 -18.69
CA LYS A 11 17.60 -12.85 -19.85
C LYS A 11 16.93 -13.15 -21.20
N ASP A 12 16.07 -14.17 -21.24
CA ASP A 12 15.40 -14.64 -22.44
C ASP A 12 14.00 -14.01 -22.58
N ILE A 13 13.54 -13.24 -21.58
CA ILE A 13 12.30 -12.45 -21.64
C ILE A 13 12.60 -11.15 -22.42
N ASN A 14 12.31 -11.17 -23.73
CA ASN A 14 12.53 -10.05 -24.63
C ASN A 14 11.31 -9.82 -25.55
N LEU A 15 11.39 -8.85 -26.46
CA LEU A 15 10.28 -8.51 -27.36
C LEU A 15 9.81 -9.71 -28.20
N GLN A 16 10.72 -10.59 -28.60
CA GLN A 16 10.39 -11.78 -29.39
C GLN A 16 9.59 -12.78 -28.56
N PHE A 17 9.95 -12.98 -27.29
CA PHE A 17 9.19 -13.82 -26.36
C PHE A 17 7.74 -13.37 -26.21
N PHE A 18 7.49 -12.06 -26.07
CA PHE A 18 6.12 -11.54 -25.94
C PHE A 18 5.31 -11.68 -27.24
N LYS A 19 5.94 -11.49 -28.41
CA LYS A 19 5.28 -11.71 -29.71
C LYS A 19 4.85 -13.17 -29.87
N GLU A 20 5.73 -14.11 -29.52
CA GLU A 20 5.42 -15.54 -29.57
C GLU A 20 4.33 -15.94 -28.56
N LEU A 21 4.31 -15.28 -27.40
CA LEU A 21 3.29 -15.50 -26.37
C LEU A 21 1.92 -15.00 -26.84
N GLU A 22 1.85 -13.83 -27.46
CA GLU A 22 0.65 -13.26 -28.06
C GLU A 22 0.10 -14.16 -29.18
N GLU A 23 0.96 -14.62 -30.09
CA GLU A 23 0.61 -15.53 -31.17
C GLU A 23 0.03 -16.87 -30.66
N LYS A 24 0.60 -17.41 -29.57
CA LYS A 24 0.15 -18.68 -28.99
C LYS A 24 -1.14 -18.59 -28.19
N MET A 25 -1.32 -17.52 -27.43
CA MET A 25 -2.41 -17.40 -26.46
C MET A 25 -3.65 -16.71 -27.04
N GLY A 26 -3.49 -15.97 -28.14
CA GLY A 26 -4.55 -15.18 -28.76
C GLY A 26 -5.00 -13.98 -27.91
N ALA A 27 -5.93 -13.19 -28.43
CA ALA A 27 -6.32 -11.89 -27.86
C ALA A 27 -7.04 -11.95 -26.49
N SER A 28 -7.38 -13.14 -25.98
CA SER A 28 -8.08 -13.34 -24.71
C SER A 28 -7.19 -13.93 -23.61
N GLY A 29 -5.91 -14.20 -23.90
CA GLY A 29 -4.97 -14.74 -22.92
C GLY A 29 -4.60 -13.69 -21.86
N GLN A 30 -4.65 -14.10 -20.58
CA GLN A 30 -4.12 -13.32 -19.47
C GLN A 30 -2.84 -13.96 -18.96
N VAL A 31 -1.84 -13.14 -18.65
CA VAL A 31 -0.51 -13.58 -18.19
C VAL A 31 -0.25 -12.97 -16.82
N GLU A 32 -0.03 -13.81 -15.82
CA GLU A 32 0.47 -13.40 -14.51
C GLU A 32 1.96 -13.75 -14.42
N ILE A 33 2.81 -12.75 -14.22
CA ILE A 33 4.25 -12.93 -14.08
C ILE A 33 4.62 -12.73 -12.61
N LYS A 34 4.88 -13.84 -11.90
CA LYS A 34 5.39 -13.79 -10.53
C LYS A 34 6.92 -13.91 -10.55
N VAL A 35 7.60 -12.81 -10.25
CA VAL A 35 9.07 -12.77 -10.17
C VAL A 35 9.49 -12.86 -8.71
N GLU A 36 10.00 -14.02 -8.29
CA GLU A 36 10.61 -14.19 -6.96
C GLU A 36 12.11 -13.91 -7.07
N GLY A 37 12.45 -12.62 -7.04
CA GLY A 37 13.82 -12.17 -6.78
C GLY A 37 14.13 -12.36 -5.30
N SER A 38 15.18 -13.10 -4.99
CA SER A 38 15.68 -13.23 -3.62
C SER A 38 15.92 -11.85 -3.00
N ARG A 39 15.21 -11.60 -1.89
CA ARG A 39 15.09 -10.38 -1.06
C ARG A 39 14.31 -9.24 -1.72
N HIS A 40 13.21 -8.83 -1.08
CA HIS A 40 12.38 -7.70 -1.47
C HIS A 40 13.21 -6.50 -1.94
N GLY A 41 12.94 -6.02 -3.15
CA GLY A 41 13.07 -4.60 -3.48
C GLY A 41 14.46 -3.96 -3.38
N GLU A 42 15.57 -4.69 -3.25
CA GLU A 42 16.92 -4.09 -3.29
C GLU A 42 17.14 -3.43 -4.67
N GLY A 43 16.86 -2.12 -4.74
CA GLY A 43 17.13 -1.24 -5.87
C GLY A 43 15.92 -0.65 -6.62
N LEU A 44 14.67 -1.10 -6.39
CA LEU A 44 13.49 -0.60 -7.12
C LEU A 44 12.71 0.49 -6.37
N PHE A 45 12.36 0.22 -5.11
CA PHE A 45 11.69 1.13 -4.20
C PHE A 45 11.88 0.59 -2.78
N SER A 46 12.50 1.38 -1.91
CA SER A 46 12.84 1.01 -0.53
C SER A 46 11.84 1.58 0.47
N GLU A 47 11.83 1.03 1.68
CA GLU A 47 11.07 1.59 2.79
C GLU A 47 11.50 3.04 3.10
N GLU A 48 12.78 3.38 2.94
CA GLU A 48 13.25 4.76 3.07
C GLU A 48 12.61 5.68 2.02
N GLN A 49 12.38 5.19 0.79
CA GLN A 49 11.68 5.96 -0.23
C GLN A 49 10.18 6.08 0.07
N PHE A 50 9.56 5.04 0.64
CA PHE A 50 8.20 5.11 1.16
C PHE A 50 8.05 6.25 2.16
N TRP A 51 8.87 6.26 3.21
CA TRP A 51 8.81 7.32 4.23
C TRP A 51 9.14 8.70 3.68
N ARG A 52 10.09 8.83 2.74
CA ARG A 52 10.37 10.10 2.06
C ARG A 52 9.22 10.64 1.22
N LEU A 53 8.30 9.79 0.75
CA LEU A 53 7.08 10.25 0.09
C LEU A 53 6.04 10.71 1.11
N ILE A 54 5.91 10.02 2.25
CA ILE A 54 5.06 10.46 3.37
C ILE A 54 5.52 11.83 3.91
N ASP A 55 6.84 12.04 4.04
CA ASP A 55 7.43 13.31 4.48
C ASP A 55 7.10 14.52 3.56
N GLN A 56 6.55 14.27 2.35
CA GLN A 56 6.13 15.33 1.43
C GLN A 56 4.70 15.80 1.66
N PHE A 57 3.98 15.25 2.64
CA PHE A 57 2.62 15.65 2.95
C PHE A 57 2.59 17.11 3.42
N ASP A 58 1.84 17.94 2.71
CA ASP A 58 1.73 19.36 3.02
C ASP A 58 0.52 19.64 3.92
N TRP A 59 0.72 19.45 5.22
CA TRP A 59 -0.32 19.67 6.25
C TRP A 59 -0.84 21.11 6.33
N LYS A 60 -0.28 22.06 5.57
CA LYS A 60 -0.79 23.44 5.47
C LYS A 60 -1.94 23.57 4.48
N GLN A 61 -2.22 22.52 3.68
CA GLN A 61 -3.30 22.54 2.71
C GLN A 61 -4.67 22.57 3.38
N LYS A 62 -5.60 23.32 2.79
CA LYS A 62 -6.97 23.47 3.33
C LYS A 62 -7.85 22.27 3.08
N LYS A 63 -7.63 21.56 1.96
CA LYS A 63 -8.37 20.35 1.62
C LYS A 63 -7.48 19.15 1.92
N ARG A 64 -8.05 18.14 2.55
CA ARG A 64 -7.32 16.93 2.96
C ARG A 64 -6.74 16.19 1.76
N ALA A 65 -7.49 16.10 0.65
CA ALA A 65 -6.99 15.54 -0.60
C ALA A 65 -5.75 16.27 -1.14
N ASP A 66 -5.63 17.58 -0.90
CA ASP A 66 -4.50 18.34 -1.42
C ASP A 66 -3.19 18.09 -0.65
N ILE A 67 -3.27 17.56 0.57
CA ILE A 67 -2.10 17.29 1.43
C ILE A 67 -1.16 16.26 0.78
N VAL A 68 -1.71 15.27 0.07
CA VAL A 68 -0.94 14.16 -0.53
C VAL A 68 -0.45 14.44 -1.96
N ASN A 69 -0.85 15.56 -2.57
CA ASN A 69 -0.56 15.88 -3.97
C ASN A 69 0.93 15.83 -4.31
N SER A 70 1.79 16.32 -3.42
CA SER A 70 3.25 16.29 -3.62
C SER A 70 3.77 14.85 -3.73
N ALA A 71 3.32 13.97 -2.82
CA ALA A 71 3.68 12.56 -2.83
C ALA A 71 3.16 11.84 -4.07
N ILE A 72 1.91 12.10 -4.48
CA ILE A 72 1.31 11.55 -5.71
C ILE A 72 2.12 11.95 -6.95
N ASN A 73 2.46 13.24 -7.05
CA ASN A 73 3.27 13.75 -8.17
C ASN A 73 4.65 13.09 -8.19
N ALA A 74 5.33 13.00 -7.04
CA ALA A 74 6.64 12.37 -6.94
C ALA A 74 6.59 10.88 -7.28
N LEU A 75 5.62 10.14 -6.75
CA LEU A 75 5.44 8.70 -7.00
C LEU A 75 5.09 8.42 -8.48
N SER A 76 4.24 9.24 -9.12
CA SER A 76 3.87 9.09 -10.54
C SER A 76 5.06 9.25 -11.51
N ALA A 77 6.09 9.99 -11.09
CA ALA A 77 7.32 10.19 -11.85
C ALA A 77 8.26 8.96 -11.77
N MET A 78 8.09 8.09 -10.77
CA MET A 78 8.86 6.85 -10.60
C MET A 78 8.36 5.74 -11.55
N PRO A 79 9.12 4.64 -11.75
CA PRO A 79 8.63 3.47 -12.50
C PRO A 79 7.34 2.90 -11.90
N VAL A 80 6.49 2.27 -12.73
CA VAL A 80 5.22 1.65 -12.28
C VAL A 80 5.43 0.68 -11.12
N SER A 81 6.54 -0.07 -11.12
CA SER A 81 6.89 -0.98 -10.02
C SER A 81 7.02 -0.29 -8.67
N ALA A 82 7.43 0.98 -8.63
CA ALA A 82 7.49 1.75 -7.38
C ALA A 82 6.08 2.06 -6.83
N ILE A 83 5.08 2.20 -7.71
CA ILE A 83 3.69 2.45 -7.30
C ILE A 83 3.10 1.21 -6.63
N TYR A 84 3.31 0.02 -7.21
CA TYR A 84 2.91 -1.24 -6.58
C TYR A 84 3.64 -1.47 -5.25
N LEU A 85 4.96 -1.21 -5.20
CA LEU A 85 5.73 -1.36 -3.97
C LEU A 85 5.32 -0.33 -2.90
N PHE A 86 4.93 0.89 -3.27
CA PHE A 86 4.36 1.86 -2.32
C PHE A 86 3.07 1.32 -1.69
N GLU A 87 2.18 0.76 -2.51
CA GLU A 87 0.92 0.16 -2.04
C GLU A 87 1.18 -1.03 -1.12
N ASP A 88 2.17 -1.87 -1.44
CA ASP A 88 2.59 -2.97 -0.58
C ASP A 88 3.15 -2.49 0.77
N PHE A 89 4.02 -1.47 0.79
CA PHE A 89 4.53 -0.89 2.03
C PHE A 89 3.41 -0.28 2.87
N LEU A 90 2.50 0.48 2.25
CA LEU A 90 1.34 1.04 2.95
C LEU A 90 0.51 -0.08 3.59
N SER A 91 0.19 -1.12 2.81
CA SER A 91 -0.61 -2.25 3.27
C SER A 91 0.05 -2.99 4.44
N GLU A 92 1.36 -3.21 4.39
CA GLU A 92 2.14 -3.82 5.47
C GLU A 92 2.02 -2.98 6.75
N LYS A 93 2.22 -1.65 6.65
CA LYS A 93 2.21 -0.77 7.82
C LYS A 93 0.85 -0.76 8.49
N LEU A 94 -0.22 -0.65 7.70
CA LEU A 94 -1.59 -0.68 8.20
C LEU A 94 -1.95 -2.05 8.80
N PHE A 95 -1.52 -3.15 8.16
CA PHE A 95 -1.73 -4.51 8.64
C PHE A 95 -1.03 -4.79 9.97
N ASN A 96 0.17 -4.23 10.18
CA ASN A 96 0.90 -4.37 11.44
C ASN A 96 0.20 -3.65 12.60
N LEU A 97 -0.53 -2.57 12.32
CA LEU A 97 -1.35 -1.84 13.29
C LEU A 97 -2.74 -2.46 13.50
N ASP A 98 -3.18 -3.37 12.63
CA ASP A 98 -4.44 -4.11 12.76
C ASP A 98 -4.33 -5.19 13.86
N THR A 99 -4.33 -4.78 15.12
CA THR A 99 -4.24 -5.70 16.26
C THR A 99 -5.30 -5.43 17.30
N ARG A 100 -5.63 -6.46 18.09
CA ARG A 100 -6.55 -6.32 19.21
C ARG A 100 -6.08 -5.24 20.21
N GLN A 101 -4.78 -5.12 20.45
CA GLN A 101 -4.25 -4.14 21.41
C GLN A 101 -4.41 -2.70 20.91
N HIS A 102 -4.21 -2.43 19.62
CA HIS A 102 -4.46 -1.12 19.02
C HIS A 102 -5.96 -0.80 18.99
N ALA A 103 -6.80 -1.78 18.68
CA ALA A 103 -8.25 -1.61 18.72
C ALA A 103 -8.77 -1.31 20.14
N GLU A 104 -8.22 -1.97 21.17
CA GLU A 104 -8.53 -1.67 22.57
C GLU A 104 -8.06 -0.28 22.99
N ALA A 105 -6.90 0.18 22.50
CA ALA A 105 -6.41 1.55 22.74
C ALA A 105 -7.27 2.62 22.05
N TYR A 106 -7.75 2.32 20.84
CA TYR A 106 -8.73 3.12 20.11
C TYR A 106 -10.07 3.21 20.86
N MET A 107 -10.62 2.06 21.29
CA MET A 107 -11.92 2.01 21.99
C MET A 107 -11.94 2.75 23.31
N LYS A 108 -10.82 2.78 24.06
CA LYS A 108 -10.71 3.55 25.30
C LYS A 108 -10.88 5.06 25.12
N GLN A 109 -10.79 5.56 23.89
CA GLN A 109 -10.91 6.97 23.54
C GLN A 109 -12.25 7.31 22.91
N GLN A 110 -13.13 6.32 22.68
CA GLN A 110 -14.47 6.53 22.15
C GLN A 110 -15.45 6.90 23.27
N GLU A 111 -16.47 7.67 22.93
CA GLU A 111 -17.53 8.07 23.89
C GLU A 111 -18.52 6.95 24.16
N ASP A 112 -18.64 5.98 23.25
CA ASP A 112 -19.52 4.82 23.35
C ASP A 112 -18.77 3.50 23.09
N ASP A 113 -19.49 2.39 23.22
CA ASP A 113 -18.96 1.04 23.00
C ASP A 113 -19.00 0.62 21.50
N TYR A 114 -19.24 1.55 20.57
CA TYR A 114 -19.33 1.24 19.16
C TYR A 114 -17.94 1.16 18.50
N PHE A 115 -17.60 -0.03 18.00
CA PHE A 115 -16.37 -0.24 17.23
C PHE A 115 -16.63 -0.10 15.73
N SER A 116 -16.32 1.08 15.19
CA SER A 116 -16.32 1.36 13.76
C SER A 116 -15.06 0.80 13.09
N VAL A 117 -15.23 -0.12 12.15
CA VAL A 117 -14.13 -0.76 11.43
C VAL A 117 -13.42 0.21 10.48
N ASP A 118 -14.17 1.14 9.90
CA ASP A 118 -13.68 2.15 8.96
C ASP A 118 -12.91 3.23 9.71
N ASP A 119 -13.47 3.76 10.81
CA ASP A 119 -12.80 4.79 11.60
C ASP A 119 -11.48 4.26 12.17
N PHE A 120 -11.45 3.01 12.65
CA PHE A 120 -10.21 2.39 13.11
C PHE A 120 -9.17 2.23 11.98
N LEU A 121 -9.60 1.93 10.75
CA LEU A 121 -8.70 1.93 9.58
C LEU A 121 -8.17 3.35 9.32
N TYR A 122 -9.01 4.38 9.37
CA TYR A 122 -8.59 5.75 9.07
C TYR A 122 -7.69 6.35 10.15
N VAL A 123 -7.86 5.95 11.41
CA VAL A 123 -6.91 6.28 12.48
C VAL A 123 -5.56 5.60 12.23
N ARG A 124 -5.53 4.32 11.83
CA ARG A 124 -4.27 3.66 11.43
C ARG A 124 -3.62 4.35 10.23
N CYS A 125 -4.42 4.86 9.29
CA CYS A 125 -3.94 5.68 8.18
C CYS A 125 -3.27 6.97 8.67
N ALA A 126 -3.84 7.65 9.66
CA ALA A 126 -3.23 8.83 10.28
C ALA A 126 -1.88 8.50 10.93
N VAL A 127 -1.79 7.36 11.64
CA VAL A 127 -0.53 6.93 12.27
C VAL A 127 0.59 6.80 11.25
N VAL A 128 0.32 6.25 10.06
CA VAL A 128 1.30 6.18 8.96
C VAL A 128 1.55 7.57 8.36
N ALA A 129 0.52 8.38 8.16
CA ALA A 129 0.61 9.70 7.54
C ALA A 129 1.40 10.73 8.36
N GLU A 130 1.36 10.66 9.69
CA GLU A 130 2.17 11.48 10.59
C GLU A 130 3.68 11.17 10.48
N GLY A 131 4.02 10.05 9.83
CA GLY A 131 5.39 9.71 9.45
C GLY A 131 6.03 8.65 10.34
N ARG A 132 7.27 8.30 9.95
CA ARG A 132 7.98 7.12 10.45
C ARG A 132 8.11 7.05 11.96
N ALA A 133 8.45 8.16 12.60
CA ALA A 133 8.70 8.20 14.04
C ALA A 133 7.45 7.86 14.85
N TYR A 134 6.30 8.43 14.47
CA TYR A 134 5.04 8.17 15.15
C TYR A 134 4.54 6.75 14.86
N TYR A 135 4.66 6.29 13.62
CA TYR A 135 4.37 4.91 13.25
C TYR A 135 5.14 3.90 14.12
N GLU A 136 6.48 4.04 14.21
CA GLU A 136 7.33 3.13 14.98
C GLU A 136 7.06 3.18 16.49
N GLU A 137 6.59 4.32 17.01
CA GLU A 137 6.17 4.47 18.40
C GLU A 137 4.86 3.70 18.65
N VAL A 138 3.83 3.96 17.84
CA VAL A 138 2.52 3.33 17.98
C VAL A 138 2.62 1.82 17.80
N GLU A 139 3.36 1.34 16.78
CA GLU A 139 3.55 -0.09 16.52
C GLU A 139 4.07 -0.85 17.75
N LYS A 140 4.97 -0.23 18.53
CA LYS A 140 5.55 -0.81 19.75
C LYS A 140 4.72 -0.54 21.00
N ASN A 141 3.97 0.56 21.00
CA ASN A 141 3.17 1.02 22.12
C ASN A 141 1.75 1.41 21.64
N PRO A 142 0.80 0.47 21.67
CA PRO A 142 -0.58 0.74 21.24
C PRO A 142 -1.25 1.91 21.96
N SER A 143 -0.81 2.24 23.19
CA SER A 143 -1.37 3.37 23.96
C SER A 143 -0.96 4.76 23.45
N ALA A 144 0.03 4.84 22.56
CA ALA A 144 0.44 6.08 21.89
C ALA A 144 -0.48 6.47 20.72
N LEU A 145 -1.36 5.56 20.29
CA LEU A 145 -2.35 5.82 19.24
C LEU A 145 -3.31 6.94 19.69
N ASP A 146 -3.40 8.01 18.90
CA ASP A 146 -4.39 9.07 19.07
C ASP A 146 -5.62 8.78 18.20
N ALA A 147 -6.75 8.49 18.84
CA ALA A 147 -7.98 8.15 18.13
C ALA A 147 -8.73 9.38 17.59
N LYS A 148 -8.23 10.59 17.84
CA LYS A 148 -8.85 11.85 17.37
C LYS A 148 -8.36 12.28 15.99
N ILE A 149 -7.31 11.64 15.49
CA ILE A 149 -6.77 11.90 14.15
C ILE A 149 -7.12 10.75 13.22
N ASP A 150 -7.53 11.10 12.02
CA ASP A 150 -7.80 10.17 10.93
C ASP A 150 -7.12 10.69 9.66
N PHE A 151 -6.79 9.84 8.69
CA PHE A 151 -6.25 10.28 7.40
C PHE A 151 -6.45 9.27 6.25
N GLU A 152 -7.71 9.01 5.88
CA GLU A 152 -8.09 8.11 4.77
C GLU A 152 -7.36 8.40 3.44
N GLN A 153 -7.01 9.66 3.17
CA GLN A 153 -6.47 10.10 1.88
C GLN A 153 -5.18 9.38 1.46
N ILE A 154 -4.42 8.81 2.41
CA ILE A 154 -3.23 8.01 2.11
C ILE A 154 -3.55 6.77 1.27
N LEU A 155 -4.75 6.19 1.40
CA LEU A 155 -5.19 4.99 0.67
C LEU A 155 -5.32 5.21 -0.83
N TYR A 156 -5.45 6.46 -1.29
CA TYR A 156 -5.64 6.77 -2.70
C TYR A 156 -4.33 7.09 -3.43
N ILE A 157 -3.21 7.21 -2.72
CA ILE A 157 -1.95 7.72 -3.31
C ILE A 157 -1.46 6.84 -4.47
N ALA A 158 -1.44 5.51 -4.29
CA ALA A 158 -0.97 4.61 -5.34
C ALA A 158 -1.90 4.64 -6.56
N ALA A 159 -3.22 4.60 -6.32
CA ALA A 159 -4.22 4.64 -7.38
C ALA A 159 -4.16 5.94 -8.19
N GLU A 160 -4.07 7.08 -7.52
CA GLU A 160 -3.95 8.39 -8.17
C GLU A 160 -2.61 8.56 -8.90
N ALA A 161 -1.50 8.11 -8.31
CA ALA A 161 -0.19 8.15 -8.96
C ALA A 161 -0.17 7.26 -10.22
N TYR A 162 -0.78 6.08 -10.16
CA TYR A 162 -0.88 5.16 -11.29
C TYR A 162 -1.75 5.74 -12.40
N ASN A 163 -2.93 6.27 -12.06
CA ASN A 163 -3.82 6.89 -13.01
C ASN A 163 -3.16 8.09 -13.68
N LYS A 164 -2.50 8.96 -12.91
CA LYS A 164 -1.74 10.10 -13.43
C LYS A 164 -0.63 9.67 -14.39
N LYS A 165 0.07 8.57 -14.08
CA LYS A 165 1.18 8.07 -14.90
C LYS A 165 0.73 7.39 -16.19
N THR A 166 -0.36 6.63 -16.14
CA THR A 166 -0.73 5.68 -17.20
C THR A 166 -2.04 6.00 -17.91
N GLY A 167 -2.87 6.86 -17.32
CA GLY A 167 -4.25 7.12 -17.74
C GLY A 167 -5.21 5.96 -17.49
N ARG A 168 -4.83 4.96 -16.67
CA ARG A 168 -5.61 3.74 -16.43
C ARG A 168 -6.06 3.64 -14.97
N GLU A 169 -7.05 2.78 -14.73
CA GLU A 169 -7.48 2.42 -13.37
C GLU A 169 -6.44 1.50 -12.71
N PHE A 170 -6.25 1.67 -11.40
CA PHE A 170 -5.30 0.90 -10.61
C PHE A 170 -5.95 -0.37 -10.07
N GLU A 171 -5.96 -1.42 -10.88
CA GLU A 171 -6.43 -2.74 -10.50
C GLU A 171 -5.29 -3.54 -9.87
N TYR A 172 -4.97 -3.24 -8.62
CA TYR A 172 -3.92 -3.95 -7.87
C TYR A 172 -4.43 -4.38 -6.49
N SER A 173 -4.11 -5.60 -6.09
CA SER A 173 -4.35 -6.10 -4.74
C SER A 173 -3.02 -6.13 -3.99
N PRO A 174 -2.87 -5.37 -2.90
CA PRO A 174 -1.64 -5.36 -2.11
C PRO A 174 -1.31 -6.71 -1.49
N LEU A 175 -0.05 -6.90 -1.11
CA LEU A 175 0.42 -8.09 -0.41
C LEU A 175 -0.32 -8.37 0.92
N TYR A 176 -0.73 -7.32 1.63
CA TYR A 176 -1.45 -7.44 2.90
C TYR A 176 -2.85 -6.86 2.77
N ASN A 177 -3.85 -7.57 3.31
CA ASN A 177 -5.19 -7.02 3.45
C ASN A 177 -5.21 -6.08 4.67
N TYR A 178 -5.22 -4.77 4.44
CA TYR A 178 -5.19 -3.77 5.52
C TYR A 178 -6.55 -3.54 6.20
N GLU A 179 -7.63 -4.15 5.69
CA GLU A 179 -8.97 -4.03 6.27
C GLU A 179 -8.98 -4.49 7.73
N THR A 180 -9.76 -3.81 8.56
CA THR A 180 -9.84 -4.08 10.00
C THR A 180 -10.23 -5.54 10.28
N LYS A 181 -9.50 -6.20 11.19
CA LYS A 181 -9.61 -7.64 11.53
C LYS A 181 -9.04 -8.62 10.50
N SER A 182 -8.31 -8.15 9.50
CA SER A 182 -7.66 -9.03 8.52
C SER A 182 -6.40 -9.70 9.05
N ASN A 183 -5.72 -9.10 10.05
CA ASN A 183 -4.56 -9.71 10.70
C ASN A 183 -4.98 -10.75 11.73
N LEU A 184 -5.61 -11.84 11.26
CA LEU A 184 -6.21 -12.88 12.10
C LEU A 184 -5.28 -13.43 13.20
N GLY A 185 -3.96 -13.36 13.00
CA GLY A 185 -2.97 -13.78 14.00
C GLY A 185 -2.84 -12.82 15.20
N LYS A 186 -3.08 -11.52 15.00
CA LYS A 186 -2.95 -10.45 16.01
C LYS A 186 -4.28 -10.05 16.66
N TRP A 187 -5.37 -10.70 16.27
CA TRP A 187 -6.72 -10.51 16.82
C TRP A 187 -7.19 -11.64 17.76
N LYS A 188 -6.38 -12.67 17.95
CA LYS A 188 -6.65 -13.80 18.86
C LYS A 188 -6.42 -13.41 20.31
#